data_AF-A0A7C4X1W5-F1
#
_entry.id   AF-A0A7C4X1W5-F1
#
_cell.length_a   1.000
_cell.length_b   1.000
_cell.length_c   1.000
_cell.angle_alpha   90.00
_cell.angle_beta   90.00
_cell.angle_gamma   90.00
#
_symmetry.space_group_name_H-M   'P 1'
#
loop_
_entity.id
_entity.type
_entity.pdbx_description
1 polymer ?
#
loop_
_entity_poly.entity_id
_entity_poly.type
_entity_poly.pdbx_seq_one_letter_code
_entity_poly.pdbx_strand_id
1 'polypeptide(L)' 'MAFECPICKKPVCPPQNRQRGCFPFCSERCRLIDLGKWIDEVYRIPVQNAPDTHPAPSESADEME' A
#
# COMPACT_ATOMS: atom_id res chain seq x y z
N MET A 1 7.16 13.66 -18.75
CA MET A 1 7.39 12.82 -17.56
C MET A 1 7.05 11.39 -17.95
N ALA A 2 8.02 10.47 -17.90
CA ALA A 2 7.79 9.06 -18.21
C ALA A 2 7.47 8.31 -16.91
N PHE A 3 6.44 7.45 -16.91
CA PHE A 3 6.14 6.60 -15.76
C PHE A 3 7.02 5.34 -15.83
N GLU A 4 7.43 4.83 -14.69
CA GLU A 4 8.21 3.58 -14.60
C GLU A 4 7.37 2.48 -13.95
N CYS A 5 7.52 1.25 -14.45
CA CYS A 5 6.86 0.09 -13.87
C CYS A 5 7.40 -0.16 -12.45
N PRO A 6 6.54 -0.21 -11.41
CA PRO A 6 7.01 -0.39 -10.04
C PRO A 6 7.71 -1.75 -9.82
N ILE A 7 7.39 -2.75 -10.65
CA ILE A 7 7.92 -4.12 -10.54
C ILE A 7 9.28 -4.31 -11.22
N CYS A 8 9.48 -3.72 -12.41
CA CYS A 8 10.67 -4.01 -13.23
C CYS A 8 11.38 -2.78 -13.78
N LYS A 9 10.91 -1.57 -13.43
CA LYS A 9 11.49 -0.26 -13.80
C LYS A 9 11.52 0.06 -15.30
N LYS A 10 10.88 -0.75 -16.15
CA LYS A 10 10.70 -0.44 -17.58
C LYS A 10 9.77 0.76 -17.76
N PRO A 11 9.97 1.59 -18.80
CA PRO A 11 9.10 2.72 -19.10
C PRO A 11 7.67 2.26 -19.42
N VAL A 12 6.69 3.03 -18.95
CA VAL A 12 5.25 2.78 -19.10
C VAL A 12 4.63 3.91 -19.91
N CYS A 13 3.87 3.55 -20.93
CA CYS A 13 3.10 4.50 -21.72
C CYS A 13 1.94 5.06 -20.88
N PRO A 14 1.84 6.39 -20.70
CA PRO A 14 0.73 7.00 -19.98
C PRO A 14 -0.64 6.64 -20.61
N PRO A 15 -1.73 6.62 -19.83
CA PRO A 15 -3.05 6.14 -20.27
C PRO A 15 -3.69 6.95 -21.40
N GLN A 16 -3.14 8.11 -21.78
CA GLN A 16 -3.59 8.90 -22.93
C GLN A 16 -3.43 8.17 -24.27
N ASN A 17 -2.61 7.11 -24.38
CA ASN A 17 -2.25 6.52 -25.66
C ASN A 17 -2.25 4.97 -25.73
N ARG A 18 -3.35 4.33 -25.32
CA ARG A 18 -3.90 3.07 -25.90
C ARG A 18 -4.07 1.81 -25.04
N GLN A 19 -3.60 1.66 -23.80
CA GLN A 19 -3.93 0.44 -23.05
C GLN A 19 -4.27 0.71 -21.59
N ARG A 20 -5.57 0.89 -21.32
CA ARG A 20 -6.14 1.07 -19.97
C ARG A 20 -5.95 -0.14 -19.04
N GLY A 21 -5.42 -1.27 -19.54
CA GLY A 21 -5.44 -2.55 -18.81
C GLY A 21 -4.23 -2.79 -17.90
N CYS A 22 -3.05 -2.28 -18.27
CA CYS A 22 -1.81 -2.60 -17.57
C CYS A 22 -1.16 -1.41 -16.86
N PHE A 23 -1.47 -0.15 -17.18
CA PHE A 23 -0.98 1.00 -16.42
C PHE A 23 -1.41 0.87 -14.94
N PRO A 24 -0.51 1.04 -13.94
CA PRO A 24 0.84 1.65 -13.98
C PRO A 24 2.01 0.68 -14.27
N PHE A 25 1.73 -0.54 -14.72
CA PHE A 25 2.71 -1.57 -15.06
C PHE A 25 3.03 -1.61 -16.56
N CYS A 26 4.18 -2.19 -16.91
CA CYS A 26 4.58 -2.33 -18.32
C CYS A 26 3.90 -3.53 -19.04
N SER A 27 3.24 -4.44 -18.30
CA SER A 27 2.63 -5.67 -18.85
C SER A 27 1.70 -6.34 -17.82
N GLU A 28 0.80 -7.22 -18.29
CA GLU A 28 -0.04 -8.06 -17.43
C GLU A 28 0.77 -8.92 -16.46
N ARG A 29 1.93 -9.44 -16.90
CA ARG A 29 2.85 -10.19 -16.04
C ARG A 29 3.27 -9.39 -14.80
N CYS A 30 3.62 -8.12 -14.97
CA CYS A 30 4.02 -7.27 -13.85
C CYS A 30 2.83 -6.98 -12.93
N ARG A 31 1.62 -6.81 -13.47
CA ARG A 31 0.39 -6.66 -12.68
C ARG A 31 0.13 -7.87 -11.79
N LEU A 32 0.27 -9.08 -12.34
CA LEU A 32 0.08 -10.34 -11.61
C LEU A 32 1.16 -10.57 -10.55
N ILE A 33 2.42 -10.19 -10.83
CA ILE A 33 3.49 -10.26 -9.82
C ILE A 33 3.20 -9.33 -8.64
N ASP A 34 2.74 -8.10 -8.91
CA ASP A 34 2.37 -7.17 -7.85
C ASP A 34 1.24 -7.73 -7.00
N LEU A 35 0.20 -8.29 -7.63
CA LEU A 35 -0.89 -8.96 -6.95
C LEU A 35 -0.40 -10.13 -6.08
N GLY A 36 0.54 -10.94 -6.58
CA GLY A 36 1.17 -12.01 -5.80
C GLY A 36 1.84 -11.48 -4.54
N LYS A 37 2.60 -10.39 -4.63
CA LYS A 37 3.23 -9.76 -3.46
C LYS A 37 2.24 -9.26 -2.41
N TRP A 38 1.04 -8.84 -2.83
CA TRP A 38 -0.05 -8.49 -1.90
C TRP A 38 -0.59 -9.72 -1.19
N ILE A 39 -0.86 -10.80 -1.93
CA ILE A 39 -1.35 -12.07 -1.38
C ILE A 39 -0.33 -12.68 -0.42
N ASP A 40 0.95 -12.60 -0.75
CA ASP A 40 2.07 -13.13 0.05
C ASP A 40 2.48 -12.21 1.21
N GLU A 41 1.72 -11.14 1.50
CA GLU A 41 1.97 -10.17 2.57
C GLU A 41 3.39 -9.56 2.55
N VAL A 42 4.00 -9.46 1.36
CA VAL A 42 5.34 -8.88 1.19
C VAL A 42 5.33 -7.38 1.50
N TYR A 43 4.23 -6.71 1.17
CA TYR A 43 4.04 -5.29 1.46
C TYR A 43 3.58 -5.11 2.90
N ARG A 44 4.47 -4.57 3.74
CA ARG A 44 4.20 -4.29 5.16
C ARG A 44 4.77 -2.93 5.56
N ILE A 45 4.04 -2.22 6.42
CA ILE A 45 4.52 -0.98 7.02
C ILE A 45 5.21 -1.34 8.34
N PRO A 46 6.51 -1.06 8.51
CA PRO A 46 7.19 -1.33 9.76
C PRO A 46 6.61 -0.44 10.88
N VAL A 47 6.29 -1.05 12.02
CA VAL A 47 5.95 -0.28 13.23
C VAL A 47 7.27 0.21 13.83
N GLN A 48 7.43 1.53 13.89
CA GLN A 48 8.38 2.10 14.84
C GLN A 48 7.75 1.94 16.22
N ASN A 49 8.47 1.34 17.17
CA ASN A 49 8.07 1.29 18.57
C ASN A 49 8.01 2.74 19.10
N ALA A 50 6.92 3.44 18.82
CA ALA A 50 6.56 4.64 19.55
C ALA A 50 6.16 4.18 20.96
N PRO A 51 6.59 4.87 22.03
CA PRO A 51 6.06 4.56 23.35
C PRO A 51 4.54 4.65 23.29
N ASP A 52 3.87 3.61 23.78
CA ASP A 52 2.41 3.47 23.82
C ASP A 52 1.78 4.70 24.50
N THR A 53 1.49 5.73 23.73
CA THR A 53 0.64 6.85 24.16
C THR A 53 -0.78 6.45 23.85
N HIS A 54 -1.22 5.35 24.45
CA HIS A 54 -2.64 5.10 24.62
C HIS A 54 -3.06 5.92 25.84
N PRO A 55 -3.87 6.99 25.72
CA PRO A 55 -4.51 7.54 26.91
C PRO A 55 -5.34 6.39 27.50
N ALA A 56 -5.01 6.01 28.74
CA ALA A 56 -5.78 5.01 29.46
C ALA A 56 -7.27 5.42 29.42
N PRO A 57 -8.21 4.47 29.21
CA PRO A 57 -9.62 4.78 29.44
C PRO A 57 -9.74 5.27 30.89
N SER A 58 -10.29 6.46 31.07
CA SER A 58 -10.55 7.03 32.39
C SER A 58 -11.61 6.17 33.09
N GLU A 59 -11.16 5.27 33.96
CA GLU A 59 -12.01 4.71 35.00
C GLU A 59 -12.15 5.73 36.15
N SER A 60 -13.32 5.71 36.80
CA SER A 60 -13.89 6.63 37.81
C SER A 60 -14.65 7.84 37.22
N ALA A 61 -15.95 8.04 37.48
CA ALA A 61 -16.71 7.72 38.69
C ALA A 61 -18.11 7.17 38.37
N ASP A 62 -18.36 5.95 38.81
CA ASP A 62 -19.66 5.54 39.35
C ASP A 62 -19.43 5.40 40.85
N GLU A 63 -19.82 6.41 41.63
CA GLU A 63 -20.29 6.28 43.02
C GLU A 63 -20.95 7.59 43.49
N MET A 64 -22.26 7.47 43.74
CA MET A 64 -23.09 8.22 44.72
C MET A 64 -23.49 9.67 44.41
N GLU A 65 -24.69 9.88 43.82
CA GLU A 65 -25.98 10.14 44.52
C GLU A 65 -27.15 10.20 43.53
#